data_AF-A0A0Q6Q0T4-F1
#
_entry.id   AF-A0A0Q6Q0T4-F1
#
_cell.length_a   1.000
_cell.length_b   1.000
_cell.length_c   1.000
_cell.angle_alpha   90.00
_cell.angle_beta   90.00
_cell.angle_gamma   90.00
#
_symmetry.space_group_name_H-M   'P 1'
#
loop_
_entity.id
_entity.type
_entity.pdbx_description
1 polymer ?
#
loop_
_entity_poly.entity_id
_entity_poly.type
_entity_poly.pdbx_seq_one_letter_code
_entity_poly.pdbx_strand_id
1 'polypeptide(L)'
;MLSRVMNALSRKRSALNENEKGFTLIELLVVVIIIGILAAIAIPVYLGIQNNAKDSATKSDLTNWKTGVIAAQTTANGTLPADKAAAGISDTTGSTATVYTTDGSTTFCIQATSGSSKTFKITDSAAAVEGTCS
;
A
#
# COMPACT_ATOMS: atom_id res chain seq x y z
N MET A 1 42.34 -58.19 17.48
CA MET A 1 42.23 -57.05 16.52
C MET A 1 40.83 -56.43 16.51
N LEU A 2 39.77 -57.24 16.54
CA LEU A 2 38.37 -56.79 16.51
C LEU A 2 37.93 -55.88 17.69
N SER A 3 38.41 -56.11 18.92
CA SER A 3 38.05 -55.26 20.08
C SER A 3 38.49 -53.81 19.94
N ARG A 4 39.60 -53.52 19.24
CA ARG A 4 40.07 -52.14 19.04
C ARG A 4 39.21 -51.38 18.04
N VAL A 5 38.74 -52.07 17.01
CA VAL A 5 37.82 -51.50 16.01
C VAL A 5 36.45 -51.24 16.64
N MET A 6 35.93 -52.17 17.45
CA MET A 6 34.63 -51.97 18.13
C MET A 6 34.66 -50.82 19.15
N ASN A 7 35.76 -50.66 19.91
CA ASN A 7 35.91 -49.52 20.81
C ASN A 7 36.05 -48.18 20.06
N ALA A 8 36.71 -48.17 18.90
CA ALA A 8 36.84 -46.96 18.08
C ALA A 8 35.50 -46.52 17.46
N LEU A 9 34.68 -47.48 17.01
CA LEU A 9 33.36 -47.22 16.45
C LEU A 9 32.35 -46.77 17.51
N SER A 10 32.41 -47.34 18.72
CA SER A 10 31.56 -46.96 19.86
C SER A 10 31.81 -45.51 20.33
N ARG A 11 33.10 -45.11 20.39
CA ARG A 11 33.47 -43.72 20.70
C ARG A 11 32.99 -42.75 19.62
N LYS A 12 33.12 -43.13 18.34
CA LYS A 12 32.65 -42.28 17.23
C LYS A 12 31.13 -42.14 17.22
N ARG A 13 30.36 -43.19 17.56
CA ARG A 13 28.89 -43.11 17.68
C ARG A 13 28.42 -42.22 18.84
N SER A 14 29.12 -42.26 19.97
CA SER A 14 28.78 -41.43 21.14
C SER A 14 29.05 -39.95 20.89
N ALA A 15 30.15 -39.61 20.20
CA ALA A 15 30.49 -38.24 19.82
C ALA A 15 29.53 -37.61 18.78
N LEU A 16 28.88 -38.44 17.96
CA LEU A 16 27.85 -37.97 17.03
C LEU A 16 26.54 -37.65 17.77
N ASN A 17 26.14 -38.46 18.76
CA ASN A 17 24.91 -38.24 19.53
C ASN A 17 25.01 -37.07 20.54
N GLU A 18 26.21 -36.72 21.04
CA GLU A 18 26.39 -35.59 21.96
C GLU A 18 26.20 -34.21 21.29
N ASN A 19 26.31 -34.14 19.96
CA ASN A 19 26.19 -32.89 19.21
C ASN A 19 24.80 -32.67 18.59
N GLU A 20 23.87 -33.63 18.70
CA GLU A 20 22.49 -33.48 18.25
C GLU A 20 21.61 -32.86 19.35
N LYS A 21 21.97 -31.64 19.80
CA LYS A 21 21.08 -30.83 20.65
C LYS A 21 19.97 -30.26 19.77
N GLY A 22 18.80 -30.89 19.79
CA GLY A 22 17.58 -30.34 19.19
C GLY A 22 17.07 -29.10 19.93
N PHE A 23 16.42 -28.18 19.22
CA PHE A 23 15.66 -27.09 19.84
C PHE A 23 14.59 -27.68 20.77
N THR A 24 14.48 -27.11 21.97
CA THR A 24 13.41 -27.49 22.88
C THR A 24 12.08 -26.90 22.41
N LEU A 25 10.97 -27.61 22.63
CA LEU A 25 9.63 -27.10 22.29
C LEU A 25 9.32 -25.79 23.05
N ILE A 26 9.87 -25.63 24.26
CA ILE A 26 9.69 -24.41 25.05
C ILE A 26 10.43 -23.20 24.46
N GLU A 27 11.61 -23.40 23.85
CA GLU A 27 12.32 -22.32 23.16
C GLU A 27 11.52 -21.82 21.96
N LEU A 28 10.97 -22.72 21.16
CA LEU A 28 10.12 -22.32 20.03
C LEU A 28 8.80 -21.68 20.51
N LEU A 29 8.23 -22.16 21.62
CA LEU A 29 7.02 -21.61 22.20
C LEU A 29 7.20 -20.15 22.67
N VAL A 30 8.29 -19.83 23.35
CA VAL A 30 8.56 -18.46 23.79
C VAL A 30 8.77 -17.52 22.60
N VAL A 31 9.43 -17.99 21.54
CA VAL A 31 9.66 -17.18 20.33
C VAL A 31 8.35 -16.82 19.63
N VAL A 32 7.44 -17.79 19.42
CA VAL A 32 6.15 -17.49 18.77
C VAL A 32 5.25 -16.61 19.63
N ILE A 33 5.35 -16.69 20.97
CA ILE A 33 4.65 -15.76 21.87
C ILE A 33 5.16 -14.34 21.69
N ILE A 34 6.49 -14.15 21.67
CA ILE A 34 7.08 -12.82 21.47
C ILE A 34 6.70 -12.25 20.10
N ILE A 35 6.82 -13.04 19.03
CA ILE A 35 6.41 -12.63 17.67
C ILE A 35 4.90 -12.32 17.64
N GLY A 36 4.08 -13.11 18.34
CA GLY A 36 2.63 -12.88 18.45
C GLY A 36 2.29 -11.54 19.08
N ILE A 37 2.96 -11.17 20.17
CA ILE A 37 2.77 -9.87 20.84
C ILE A 37 3.20 -8.72 19.91
N LEU A 38 4.35 -8.85 19.24
CA LEU A 38 4.84 -7.84 18.31
C LEU A 38 3.90 -7.68 17.11
N ALA A 39 3.41 -8.78 16.53
CA ALA A 39 2.49 -8.78 15.40
C ALA A 39 1.14 -8.12 15.75
N ALA A 40 0.61 -8.37 16.96
CA ALA A 40 -0.65 -7.80 17.41
C ALA A 40 -0.63 -6.25 17.43
N ILE A 41 0.51 -5.64 17.76
CA ILE A 41 0.69 -4.18 17.76
C ILE A 41 1.07 -3.68 16.35
N ALA A 42 1.94 -4.40 15.65
CA ALA A 42 2.49 -3.97 14.37
C ALA A 42 1.45 -3.96 13.22
N ILE A 43 0.56 -4.97 13.16
CA ILE A 43 -0.43 -5.10 12.09
C ILE A 43 -1.36 -3.89 11.98
N PRO A 44 -2.07 -3.43 13.05
CA PRO A 44 -2.98 -2.30 12.92
C PRO A 44 -2.24 -0.99 12.55
N VAL A 45 -1.04 -0.78 13.08
CA VAL A 45 -0.20 0.38 12.74
C VAL A 45 0.19 0.35 11.26
N TYR A 46 0.65 -0.81 10.77
CA TYR A 46 1.03 -0.99 9.38
C TYR A 46 -0.14 -0.77 8.41
N LEU A 47 -1.34 -1.25 8.75
CA LEU A 47 -2.55 -1.01 7.97
C LEU A 47 -2.90 0.49 7.92
N GLY A 48 -2.77 1.21 9.03
CA GLY A 48 -2.95 2.66 9.06
C GLY A 48 -1.97 3.41 8.16
N ILE A 49 -0.69 3.03 8.20
CA ILE A 49 0.36 3.62 7.33
C ILE A 49 0.04 3.36 5.85
N GLN A 50 -0.35 2.13 5.49
CA GLN A 50 -0.75 1.81 4.12
C GLN A 50 -1.95 2.63 3.66
N ASN A 51 -2.96 2.80 4.49
CA ASN A 51 -4.14 3.61 4.15
C ASN A 51 -3.77 5.08 3.95
N ASN A 52 -2.95 5.66 4.83
CA ASN A 52 -2.46 7.02 4.69
C ASN A 52 -1.60 7.22 3.43
N ALA A 53 -0.80 6.23 3.06
CA ALA A 53 -0.01 6.24 1.82
C ALA A 53 -0.91 6.22 0.58
N LYS A 54 -1.94 5.37 0.57
CA LYS A 54 -2.96 5.34 -0.51
C LYS A 54 -3.69 6.68 -0.63
N ASP A 55 -4.12 7.25 0.48
CA ASP A 55 -4.82 8.55 0.49
C ASP A 55 -3.92 9.68 -0.03
N SER A 56 -2.65 9.67 0.35
CA SER A 56 -1.67 10.66 -0.12
C SER A 56 -1.38 10.51 -1.61
N ALA A 57 -1.30 9.27 -2.11
CA ALA A 57 -1.15 8.98 -3.53
C ALA A 57 -2.37 9.50 -4.32
N THR A 58 -3.60 9.22 -3.87
CA THR A 58 -4.82 9.73 -4.52
C THR A 58 -4.88 11.26 -4.54
N LYS A 59 -4.45 11.95 -3.47
CA LYS A 59 -4.35 13.43 -3.46
C LYS A 59 -3.31 13.96 -4.45
N SER A 60 -2.20 13.26 -4.61
CA SER A 60 -1.18 13.60 -5.61
C SER A 60 -1.72 13.39 -7.03
N ASP A 61 -2.41 12.27 -7.29
CA ASP A 61 -3.05 11.98 -8.57
C ASP A 61 -4.08 13.07 -8.93
N LEU A 62 -4.94 13.47 -7.98
CA LEU A 62 -5.88 14.57 -8.15
C LEU A 62 -5.19 15.90 -8.55
N THR A 63 -4.04 16.20 -7.94
CA THR A 63 -3.28 17.42 -8.25
C THR A 63 -2.68 17.36 -9.67
N ASN A 64 -2.17 16.20 -10.07
CA ASN A 64 -1.66 15.97 -11.42
C ASN A 64 -2.78 16.09 -12.46
N TRP A 65 -3.94 15.49 -12.19
CA TRP A 65 -5.12 15.55 -13.06
C TRP A 65 -5.69 16.96 -13.16
N LYS A 66 -5.77 17.71 -12.06
CA LYS A 66 -6.13 19.13 -12.08
C LYS A 66 -5.25 19.91 -13.04
N THR A 67 -3.94 19.69 -12.97
CA THR A 67 -2.98 20.37 -13.85
C THR A 67 -3.23 20.00 -15.31
N GLY A 68 -3.51 18.73 -15.61
CA GLY A 68 -3.87 18.27 -16.94
C GLY A 68 -5.16 18.90 -17.48
N VAL A 69 -6.21 18.99 -16.66
CA VAL A 69 -7.49 19.62 -17.03
C VAL A 69 -7.31 21.11 -17.31
N ILE A 70 -6.57 21.84 -16.46
CA ILE A 70 -6.31 23.27 -16.67
C ILE A 70 -5.49 23.49 -17.95
N ALA A 71 -4.50 22.64 -18.23
CA ALA A 71 -3.73 22.71 -19.47
C ALA A 71 -4.59 22.46 -20.72
N ALA A 72 -5.46 21.45 -20.68
CA ALA A 72 -6.41 21.15 -21.75
C ALA A 72 -7.38 22.33 -21.97
N GLN A 73 -7.92 22.87 -20.88
CA GLN A 73 -8.83 24.02 -20.90
C GLN A 73 -8.17 25.25 -21.52
N THR A 74 -6.91 25.53 -21.16
CA THR A 74 -6.16 26.67 -21.71
C THR A 74 -5.93 26.52 -23.21
N THR A 75 -5.68 25.30 -23.68
CA THR A 75 -5.47 24.99 -25.12
C THR A 75 -6.78 25.04 -25.92
N ALA A 76 -7.92 24.74 -25.27
CA ALA A 76 -9.25 24.72 -25.87
C ALA A 76 -10.03 26.03 -25.67
N ASN A 77 -9.34 27.18 -25.53
CA ASN A 77 -9.93 28.51 -25.37
C ASN A 77 -10.94 28.61 -24.21
N GLY A 78 -10.67 27.97 -23.08
CA GLY A 78 -11.54 28.00 -21.90
C GLY A 78 -12.55 26.85 -21.80
N THR A 79 -12.64 26.00 -22.83
CA THR A 79 -13.57 24.86 -22.86
C THR A 79 -13.03 23.71 -22.02
N LEU A 80 -13.82 23.20 -21.07
CA LEU A 80 -13.45 22.03 -20.27
C LEU A 80 -13.53 20.74 -21.09
N PRO A 81 -12.72 19.72 -20.77
CA PRO A 81 -12.86 18.39 -21.37
C PRO A 81 -14.25 17.82 -21.06
N ALA A 82 -14.86 17.20 -22.08
CA ALA A 82 -16.23 16.67 -22.01
C ALA A 82 -16.37 15.50 -21.02
N ASP A 83 -15.29 14.75 -20.81
CA ASP A 83 -15.26 13.62 -19.90
C ASP A 83 -13.85 13.35 -19.35
N LYS A 84 -13.75 12.34 -18.50
CA LYS A 84 -12.50 11.85 -17.92
C LYS A 84 -11.45 11.42 -18.96
N ALA A 85 -11.86 10.80 -20.06
CA ALA A 85 -10.93 10.34 -21.10
C ALA A 85 -10.36 11.53 -21.89
N ALA A 86 -11.20 12.50 -22.24
CA ALA A 86 -10.80 13.76 -22.86
C ALA A 86 -9.89 14.60 -21.94
N ALA A 87 -10.05 14.45 -20.62
CA ALA A 87 -9.17 15.07 -19.62
C ALA A 87 -7.81 14.36 -19.45
N GLY A 88 -7.57 13.23 -20.12
CA GLY A 88 -6.36 12.42 -19.94
C GLY A 88 -6.26 11.78 -18.56
N ILE A 89 -7.41 11.58 -17.88
CA ILE A 89 -7.49 11.04 -16.53
C ILE A 89 -7.81 9.55 -16.63
N SER A 90 -6.95 8.72 -16.05
CA SER A 90 -7.11 7.28 -16.00
C SER A 90 -7.17 6.81 -14.56
N ASP A 91 -7.94 5.76 -14.28
CA ASP A 91 -7.88 5.13 -12.97
C ASP A 91 -6.49 4.54 -12.74
N THR A 92 -5.97 4.73 -11.53
CA THR A 92 -4.72 4.13 -11.10
C THR A 92 -5.02 2.94 -10.19
N THR A 93 -4.05 2.04 -10.00
CA THR A 93 -4.22 0.89 -9.10
C THR A 93 -4.55 1.38 -7.69
N GLY A 94 -5.82 1.26 -7.30
CA GLY A 94 -6.30 1.74 -6.00
C GLY A 94 -6.80 3.19 -5.98
N SER A 95 -7.00 3.85 -7.12
CA SER A 95 -7.78 5.11 -7.17
C SER A 95 -8.75 5.11 -8.35
N THR A 96 -10.04 5.30 -8.07
CA THR A 96 -11.06 5.46 -9.12
C THR A 96 -11.48 6.92 -9.21
N ALA A 97 -11.26 7.53 -10.38
CA ALA A 97 -11.50 8.94 -10.63
C ALA A 97 -12.83 9.18 -11.37
N THR A 98 -13.52 10.25 -11.00
CA THR A 98 -14.70 10.78 -11.70
C THR A 98 -14.51 12.28 -11.92
N VAL A 99 -14.81 12.76 -13.11
CA VAL A 99 -14.66 14.17 -13.49
C VAL A 99 -16.06 14.77 -13.64
N TYR A 100 -16.28 15.90 -12.98
CA TYR A 100 -17.49 16.69 -13.06
C TYR A 100 -17.16 18.01 -13.73
N THR A 101 -17.64 18.17 -14.95
CA THR A 101 -17.57 19.41 -15.72
C THR A 101 -18.99 19.85 -16.05
N THR A 102 -19.22 21.15 -16.05
CA THR A 102 -20.47 21.74 -16.53
C THR A 102 -20.19 22.42 -17.85
N ASP A 103 -20.98 22.10 -18.87
CA ASP A 103 -20.80 22.67 -20.20
C ASP A 103 -20.93 24.20 -20.16
N GLY A 104 -20.01 24.90 -20.83
CA GLY A 104 -19.89 26.36 -20.78
C GLY A 104 -19.33 26.95 -19.47
N SER A 105 -18.98 26.13 -18.47
CA SER A 105 -18.29 26.58 -17.25
C SER A 105 -16.77 26.56 -17.42
N THR A 106 -16.08 27.40 -16.64
CA THR A 106 -14.62 27.32 -16.46
C THR A 106 -14.22 26.55 -15.21
N THR A 107 -15.18 26.21 -14.35
CA THR A 107 -14.95 25.49 -13.09
C THR A 107 -15.20 24.00 -13.26
N PHE A 108 -14.40 23.20 -12.57
CA PHE A 108 -14.53 21.75 -12.58
C PHE A 108 -14.30 21.19 -11.18
N CYS A 109 -14.81 19.98 -10.97
CA CYS A 109 -14.50 19.20 -9.78
C CYS A 109 -14.09 17.79 -10.21
N ILE A 110 -12.97 17.31 -9.70
CA ILE A 110 -12.54 15.92 -9.89
C ILE A 110 -12.63 15.26 -8.53
N GLN A 111 -13.26 14.09 -8.46
CA GLN A 111 -13.23 13.24 -7.27
C GLN A 111 -12.46 11.96 -7.55
N ALA A 112 -11.86 11.41 -6.51
CA ALA A 112 -11.23 10.11 -6.56
C ALA A 112 -11.42 9.36 -5.24
N THR A 113 -11.79 8.08 -5.34
CA THR A 113 -11.87 7.19 -4.19
C THR A 113 -10.57 6.41 -4.08
N SER A 114 -9.88 6.55 -2.96
CA SER A 114 -8.63 5.83 -2.67
C SER A 114 -8.90 4.36 -2.31
N GLY A 115 -7.85 3.54 -2.36
CA GLY A 115 -7.90 2.13 -1.98
C GLY A 115 -8.04 1.90 -0.47
N SER A 116 -8.23 2.96 0.31
CA SER A 116 -8.66 2.93 1.72
C SER A 116 -10.18 3.19 1.86
N SER A 117 -10.90 3.36 0.75
CA SER A 117 -12.31 3.73 0.65
C SER A 117 -12.66 5.17 1.05
N LYS A 118 -11.66 6.04 1.25
CA LYS A 118 -11.87 7.48 1.39
C LYS A 118 -12.04 8.15 0.04
N THR A 119 -12.89 9.16 -0.04
CA THR A 119 -13.09 9.95 -1.27
C THR A 119 -12.53 11.35 -1.09
N PHE A 120 -11.73 11.78 -2.06
CA PHE A 120 -11.14 13.10 -2.11
C PHE A 120 -11.64 13.85 -3.33
N LYS A 121 -11.70 15.17 -3.23
CA LYS A 121 -12.05 16.05 -4.33
C LYS A 121 -11.04 17.16 -4.49
N ILE A 122 -10.92 17.65 -5.71
CA ILE A 122 -10.16 18.85 -6.05
C ILE A 122 -10.97 19.70 -7.03
N THR A 123 -10.90 21.01 -6.86
CA THR A 123 -11.53 21.99 -7.78
C THR A 123 -10.45 22.81 -8.49
N ASP A 124 -10.87 23.61 -9.47
CA ASP A 124 -10.03 24.56 -10.20
C ASP A 124 -9.21 25.48 -9.28
N SER A 125 -9.76 25.88 -8.13
CA SER A 125 -9.17 26.88 -7.24
C SER A 125 -8.69 26.35 -5.87
N ALA A 126 -8.98 25.09 -5.52
CA ALA A 126 -8.60 24.52 -4.22
C ALA A 126 -7.58 23.37 -4.33
N ALA A 127 -6.94 23.03 -3.20
CA ALA A 127 -6.15 21.82 -3.04
C ALA A 127 -7.04 20.58 -2.83
N ALA A 128 -6.48 19.39 -2.98
CA ALA A 128 -7.22 18.14 -2.75
C ALA A 128 -7.63 17.98 -1.29
N VAL A 129 -8.93 17.84 -1.03
CA VAL A 129 -9.53 17.69 0.31
C VAL A 129 -10.45 16.47 0.37
N GLU A 130 -10.71 15.95 1.56
CA GLU A 130 -11.67 14.85 1.74
C GLU A 130 -13.10 15.34 1.46
N GLY A 131 -13.87 14.55 0.71
CA GLY A 131 -15.24 14.86 0.32
C GLY A 131 -15.54 14.52 -1.14
N THR A 132 -16.80 14.70 -1.53
CA THR A 132 -17.30 14.44 -2.88
C THR A 132 -17.55 15.74 -3.64
N CYS A 133 -17.46 15.65 -4.97
CA CYS A 133 -17.97 16.71 -5.83
C CYS A 133 -19.49 16.84 -5.64
N SER A 134 -19.98 18.08 -5.62
CA SER A 134 -21.37 18.45 -5.42
C SER A 134 -21.89 19.16 -6.65
#